data_AF-A0A9P6TIN3-F1
#
_entry.id   AF-A0A9P6TIN3-F1
#
_cell.length_a   1.000
_cell.length_b   1.000
_cell.length_c   1.000
_cell.angle_alpha   90.00
_cell.angle_beta   90.00
_cell.angle_gamma   90.00
#
_symmetry.space_group_name_H-M   'P 1'
#
loop_
_entity.id
_entity.type
_entity.pdbx_description
1 polymer ?
#
loop_
_entity_poly.entity_id
_entity_poly.type
_entity_poly.pdbx_seq_one_letter_code
_entity_poly.pdbx_strand_id
1 'polypeptide(L)'
;MRTTLSLDDELLKKAKQLTGIDENPTLRPPTRAAWEQRARALADSPSTVGVGMILVDTSVWIDHLRSGDAMLTALLDEERVLAHPFVIGELALGSMRNRQAVLDALHGLPIAVTATDEEVLRLIDSAPLHGLGIGYVDAHLLAAVRLTEGCTLWTRDNRLQAAAEKLQLAACPTH
;
A
#
# COMPACT_ATOMS: atom_id res chain seq x y z
N MET A 1 -20.69 13.63 4.39
CA MET A 1 -20.44 14.77 3.48
C MET A 1 -19.60 14.24 2.32
N ARG A 2 -20.20 14.01 1.14
CA ARG A 2 -19.47 13.59 -0.07
C ARG A 2 -19.12 14.86 -0.84
N THR A 3 -17.85 15.22 -0.89
CA THR A 3 -17.37 16.29 -1.77
C THR A 3 -16.93 15.63 -3.05
N THR A 4 -17.83 15.50 -4.02
CA THR A 4 -17.42 15.28 -5.40
C THR A 4 -16.74 16.58 -5.83
N LEU A 5 -15.42 16.60 -5.86
CA LEU A 5 -14.66 17.73 -6.40
C LEU A 5 -14.97 17.80 -7.90
N SER A 6 -16.00 18.57 -8.27
CA SER A 6 -16.12 19.09 -9.62
C SER A 6 -14.94 20.04 -9.79
N LEU A 7 -13.94 19.66 -10.58
CA LEU A 7 -13.00 20.65 -11.09
C LEU A 7 -13.82 21.56 -12.01
N ASP A 8 -14.21 22.73 -11.50
CA ASP A 8 -14.86 23.72 -12.35
C ASP A 8 -13.90 24.09 -13.49
N ASP A 9 -14.40 24.16 -14.71
CA ASP A 9 -13.61 24.42 -15.93
C ASP A 9 -12.72 25.67 -15.82
N GLU A 10 -13.07 26.60 -14.94
CA GLU A 10 -12.31 27.80 -14.62
C GLU A 10 -11.01 27.49 -13.85
N LEU A 11 -11.05 26.59 -12.86
CA LEU A 11 -9.84 26.14 -12.14
C LEU A 11 -8.90 25.38 -13.08
N LEU A 12 -9.46 24.56 -13.98
CA LEU A 12 -8.67 23.84 -14.97
C LEU A 12 -7.98 24.80 -15.96
N LYS A 13 -8.71 25.81 -16.46
CA LYS A 13 -8.14 26.87 -17.31
C LYS A 13 -7.05 27.67 -16.59
N LYS A 14 -7.28 28.03 -15.32
CA LYS A 14 -6.32 28.79 -14.52
C LYS A 14 -5.06 27.98 -14.21
N ALA A 15 -5.20 26.69 -13.90
CA ALA A 15 -4.07 25.78 -13.71
C ALA A 15 -3.23 25.64 -14.99
N LYS A 16 -3.87 25.52 -16.16
CA LYS A 16 -3.18 25.51 -17.47
C LYS A 16 -2.42 26.81 -17.74
N GLN A 17 -3.04 27.96 -17.45
CA GLN A 17 -2.38 29.26 -17.60
C GLN A 17 -1.18 29.45 -16.67
N LEU A 18 -1.27 28.98 -15.42
CA LEU A 18 -0.20 29.11 -14.42
C LEU A 18 0.98 28.17 -14.69
N THR A 19 0.69 26.99 -15.23
CA THR A 19 1.72 25.97 -15.49
C THR A 19 2.33 26.07 -16.88
N GLY A 20 1.69 26.81 -17.81
CA GLY A 20 2.13 26.93 -19.21
C GLY A 20 2.04 25.61 -19.99
N ILE A 21 1.29 24.66 -19.44
CA ILE A 21 1.26 23.29 -19.88
C ILE A 21 -0.13 22.99 -20.45
N ASP A 22 -0.21 22.79 -21.77
CA ASP A 22 -1.40 22.25 -22.42
C ASP A 22 -1.53 20.73 -22.19
N GLU A 23 -0.39 20.02 -22.07
CA GLU A 23 -0.21 18.64 -21.59
C GLU A 23 1.20 18.49 -20.99
N ASN A 24 1.35 18.01 -19.74
CA ASN A 24 2.65 18.03 -19.06
C ASN A 24 3.51 16.84 -19.49
N PRO A 25 4.63 17.01 -20.22
CA PRO A 25 5.46 15.88 -20.62
C PRO A 25 6.28 15.32 -19.44
N THR A 26 6.53 16.12 -18.40
CA THR A 26 7.33 15.71 -17.22
C THR A 26 6.51 14.99 -16.15
N LEU A 27 5.17 15.05 -16.24
CA LEU A 27 4.25 14.16 -15.51
C LEU A 27 3.88 12.92 -16.35
N ARG A 28 4.54 12.65 -17.48
CA ARG A 28 4.40 11.33 -18.09
C ARG A 28 5.01 10.34 -17.12
N PRO A 29 4.18 9.51 -16.47
CA PRO A 29 4.74 8.57 -15.53
C PRO A 29 5.61 7.58 -16.33
N PRO A 30 6.65 6.98 -15.73
CA PRO A 30 7.57 6.11 -16.43
C PRO A 30 6.75 5.05 -17.15
N THR A 31 7.14 4.78 -18.39
CA THR A 31 6.40 3.88 -19.28
C THR A 31 6.10 2.57 -18.57
N ARG A 32 5.04 1.86 -18.99
CA ARG A 32 4.76 0.50 -18.52
C ARG A 32 6.04 -0.37 -18.48
N ALA A 33 6.93 -0.18 -19.45
CA ALA A 33 8.24 -0.82 -19.51
C ALA A 33 9.16 -0.47 -18.33
N ALA A 34 9.23 0.78 -17.87
CA ALA A 34 10.03 1.17 -16.70
C ALA A 34 9.47 0.61 -15.39
N TRP A 35 8.15 0.51 -15.26
CA TRP A 35 7.48 -0.18 -14.15
C TRP A 35 7.79 -1.68 -14.15
N GLU A 36 7.62 -2.33 -15.29
CA GLU A 36 7.95 -3.75 -15.47
C GLU A 36 9.44 -4.02 -15.26
N GLN A 37 10.33 -3.12 -15.70
CA GLN A 37 11.77 -3.24 -15.52
C GLN A 37 12.19 -3.09 -14.06
N ARG A 38 11.57 -2.20 -13.29
CA ARG A 38 11.84 -2.08 -11.85
C ARG A 38 11.26 -3.25 -11.06
N ALA A 39 10.04 -3.67 -11.35
CA ALA A 39 9.46 -4.89 -10.79
C ALA A 39 10.33 -6.12 -11.11
N ARG A 40 10.84 -6.21 -12.35
CA ARG A 40 11.78 -7.26 -12.77
C ARG A 40 13.12 -7.16 -12.04
N ALA A 41 13.68 -5.97 -11.87
CA ALA A 41 14.92 -5.77 -11.12
C ALA A 41 14.76 -6.13 -9.63
N LEU A 42 13.58 -5.91 -9.05
CA LEU A 42 13.24 -6.34 -7.70
C LEU A 42 13.08 -7.87 -7.59
N ALA A 43 12.48 -8.50 -8.60
CA ALA A 43 12.32 -9.96 -8.71
C ALA A 43 13.65 -10.70 -8.95
N ASP A 44 14.54 -10.15 -9.78
CA ASP A 44 15.86 -10.72 -10.09
C ASP A 44 16.93 -10.37 -9.03
N SER A 45 16.61 -9.50 -8.06
CA SER A 45 17.47 -9.26 -6.89
C SER A 45 17.34 -10.43 -5.92
N PRO A 46 18.43 -10.89 -5.27
CA PRO A 46 18.38 -11.92 -4.24
C PRO A 46 17.72 -11.36 -2.97
N SER A 47 16.41 -11.16 -3.04
CA SER A 47 15.56 -10.72 -1.95
C SER A 47 15.18 -11.96 -1.16
N THR A 48 15.40 -11.95 0.15
CA THR A 48 15.02 -13.00 1.11
C THR A 48 13.50 -13.08 1.35
N VAL A 49 12.67 -12.55 0.45
CA VAL A 49 11.21 -12.51 0.58
C VAL A 49 10.67 -13.77 -0.10
N GLY A 50 10.22 -14.74 0.70
CA GLY A 50 9.68 -16.00 0.21
C GLY A 50 8.33 -15.85 -0.50
N VAL A 51 7.92 -16.88 -1.25
CA VAL A 51 6.55 -16.95 -1.79
C VAL A 51 5.57 -17.15 -0.64
N GLY A 52 4.49 -16.35 -0.59
CA GLY A 52 3.45 -16.45 0.44
C GLY A 52 3.63 -15.50 1.62
N MET A 53 4.40 -14.43 1.44
CA MET A 53 4.54 -13.34 2.41
C MET A 53 3.27 -12.48 2.43
N ILE A 54 2.97 -11.92 3.59
CA ILE A 54 1.74 -11.18 3.85
C ILE A 54 2.09 -9.80 4.40
N LEU A 55 1.78 -8.75 3.65
CA LEU A 55 1.77 -7.40 4.17
C LEU A 55 0.53 -7.21 5.05
N VAL A 56 0.75 -6.86 6.31
CA VAL A 56 -0.31 -6.68 7.30
C VAL A 56 -0.64 -5.20 7.44
N ASP A 57 -1.90 -4.86 7.17
CA ASP A 57 -2.44 -3.50 7.29
C ASP A 57 -2.65 -3.07 8.76
N THR A 58 -2.73 -1.76 8.98
CA THR A 58 -2.94 -1.11 10.28
C THR A 58 -4.16 -1.67 11.02
N SER A 59 -5.26 -1.96 10.31
CA SER A 59 -6.49 -2.49 10.92
C SER A 59 -6.27 -3.84 11.62
N VAL A 60 -5.49 -4.73 11.03
CA VAL A 60 -5.14 -6.04 11.62
C VAL A 60 -4.22 -5.86 12.83
N TRP A 61 -3.21 -4.99 12.73
CA TRP A 61 -2.32 -4.67 13.84
C TRP A 61 -3.06 -4.10 15.04
N ILE A 62 -4.01 -3.19 14.81
CA ILE A 62 -4.83 -2.59 15.88
C ILE A 62 -5.60 -3.68 16.64
N ASP A 63 -6.23 -4.61 15.93
CA ASP A 63 -6.97 -5.70 16.55
C ASP A 63 -6.05 -6.64 17.33
N HIS A 64 -4.92 -7.02 16.74
CA HIS A 64 -3.91 -7.84 17.42
C HIS A 64 -3.37 -7.18 18.70
N LEU A 65 -3.05 -5.89 18.66
CA LEU A 65 -2.53 -5.16 19.83
C LEU A 65 -3.58 -4.95 20.94
N ARG A 66 -4.88 -5.00 20.59
CA ARG A 66 -5.98 -4.85 21.55
C ARG A 66 -6.38 -6.15 22.23
N SER A 67 -6.50 -7.24 21.46
CA SER A 67 -7.07 -8.50 21.95
C SER A 67 -6.21 -9.74 21.66
N GLY A 68 -5.10 -9.58 20.95
CA GLY A 68 -4.38 -10.70 20.33
C GLY A 68 -5.12 -11.21 19.08
N ASP A 69 -4.34 -11.70 18.13
CA ASP A 69 -4.84 -12.37 16.93
C ASP A 69 -3.94 -13.60 16.69
N ALA A 70 -4.52 -14.80 16.88
CA ALA A 70 -3.79 -16.06 16.81
C ALA A 70 -3.24 -16.35 15.41
N MET A 71 -3.96 -15.91 14.36
CA MET A 71 -3.49 -16.06 12.99
C MET A 71 -2.27 -15.18 12.74
N LEU A 72 -2.31 -13.92 13.20
CA LEU A 72 -1.15 -13.04 13.08
C LEU A 72 0.05 -13.58 13.88
N THR A 73 -0.17 -14.15 15.07
CA THR A 73 0.89 -14.80 15.84
C THR A 73 1.53 -15.96 15.05
N ALA A 74 0.72 -16.86 14.48
CA ALA A 74 1.24 -17.97 13.69
C ALA A 74 2.05 -17.48 12.47
N LEU A 75 1.57 -16.46 11.76
CA LEU A 75 2.30 -15.88 10.62
C LEU A 75 3.61 -15.19 11.03
N LEU A 76 3.66 -14.59 12.22
CA LEU A 76 4.88 -14.01 12.77
C LEU A 76 5.89 -15.10 13.13
N ASP A 77 5.44 -16.20 13.76
CA ASP A 77 6.27 -17.35 14.11
C ASP A 77 6.82 -18.07 12.85
N GLU A 78 6.06 -18.04 11.75
CA GLU A 78 6.46 -18.55 10.43
C GLU A 78 7.35 -17.57 9.63
N GLU A 79 7.66 -16.39 10.17
CA GLU A 79 8.42 -15.32 9.48
C GLU A 79 7.77 -14.85 8.16
N ARG A 80 6.44 -14.93 8.06
CA ARG A 80 5.68 -14.62 6.83
C ARG A 80 5.10 -13.22 6.77
N VAL A 81 5.30 -12.41 7.81
CA VAL A 81 4.75 -11.07 7.91
C VAL A 81 5.72 -10.04 7.36
N LEU A 82 5.22 -9.17 6.48
CA LEU A 82 5.87 -7.94 6.07
C LEU A 82 5.25 -6.75 6.80
N ALA A 83 6.09 -5.78 7.14
CA ALA A 83 5.65 -4.45 7.55
C ALA A 83 5.84 -3.44 6.40
N HIS A 84 5.19 -2.28 6.52
CA HIS A 84 5.34 -1.17 5.60
C HIS A 84 5.49 0.14 6.37
N PRO A 85 6.39 1.07 5.96
CA PRO A 85 6.66 2.29 6.72
C PRO A 85 5.42 3.13 7.02
N PHE A 86 4.43 3.14 6.12
CA PHE A 86 3.19 3.90 6.34
C PHE A 86 2.28 3.26 7.39
N VAL A 87 2.21 1.93 7.46
CA VAL A 87 1.49 1.22 8.53
C VAL A 87 2.14 1.51 9.88
N ILE A 88 3.49 1.45 9.94
CA ILE A 88 4.23 1.78 11.15
C ILE A 88 3.97 3.24 11.56
N GLY A 89 3.96 4.17 10.60
CA GLY A 89 3.65 5.57 10.84
C GLY A 89 2.23 5.80 11.39
N GLU A 90 1.23 5.11 10.83
CA GLU A 90 -0.15 5.17 11.34
C GLU A 90 -0.25 4.62 12.76
N LEU A 91 0.36 3.47 13.05
CA LEU A 91 0.40 2.88 14.39
C LEU A 91 1.15 3.79 15.37
N ALA A 92 2.22 4.45 14.93
CA ALA A 92 2.99 5.39 15.73
C ALA A 92 2.17 6.61 16.18
N LEU A 93 1.15 7.02 15.41
CA LEU A 93 0.21 8.08 15.79
C LEU A 93 -0.87 7.57 16.77
N GLY A 94 -1.07 6.26 16.88
CA GLY A 94 -2.04 5.62 17.77
C GLY A 94 -1.63 5.63 19.24
N SER A 95 -2.62 5.42 20.12
CA SER A 95 -2.40 5.17 21.55
C SER A 95 -2.26 3.67 21.80
N MET A 96 -1.13 3.24 22.36
CA MET A 96 -0.82 1.84 22.60
C MET A 96 0.09 1.67 23.83
N ARG A 97 -0.11 0.57 24.57
CA ARG A 97 0.74 0.20 25.70
C ARG A 97 2.11 -0.22 25.18
N ASN A 98 3.17 0.04 25.94
CA ASN A 98 4.55 -0.31 25.58
C ASN A 98 4.95 0.16 24.17
N ARG A 99 4.46 1.35 23.79
CA ARG A 99 4.57 1.90 22.43
C ARG A 99 5.96 1.75 21.81
N GLN A 100 7.01 2.07 22.56
CA GLN A 100 8.39 1.98 22.06
C GLN A 100 8.76 0.54 21.67
N ALA A 101 8.53 -0.42 22.57
CA ALA A 101 8.84 -1.83 22.31
C ALA A 101 8.07 -2.40 21.12
N VAL A 102 6.81 -2.02 20.94
CA VAL A 102 6.01 -2.45 19.78
C VAL A 102 6.56 -1.85 18.49
N LEU A 103 6.89 -0.56 18.45
CA LEU A 103 7.48 0.04 17.25
C LEU A 103 8.86 -0.52 16.93
N ASP A 104 9.69 -0.79 17.93
CA ASP A 104 10.99 -1.43 17.74
C ASP A 104 10.84 -2.83 17.15
N ALA A 105 9.86 -3.60 17.63
CA ALA A 105 9.53 -4.91 17.06
C ALA A 105 9.03 -4.81 15.61
N LEU A 106 8.14 -3.86 15.30
CA LEU A 106 7.65 -3.63 13.94
C LEU A 106 8.77 -3.21 12.97
N HIS A 107 9.72 -2.38 13.42
CA HIS A 107 10.91 -2.02 12.63
C HIS A 107 11.87 -3.19 12.44
N GLY A 108 11.79 -4.23 13.29
CA GLY A 108 12.57 -5.46 13.14
C GLY A 108 12.00 -6.42 12.10
N LEU A 109 10.77 -6.21 11.62
CA LEU A 109 10.15 -7.04 10.59
C LEU A 109 10.73 -6.74 9.20
N PRO A 110 10.74 -7.73 8.29
CA PRO A 110 11.08 -7.45 6.90
C PRO A 110 10.08 -6.46 6.29
N ILE A 111 10.59 -5.53 5.48
CA ILE A 111 9.82 -4.41 4.93
C ILE A 111 9.43 -4.70 3.48
N ALA A 112 8.15 -4.54 3.16
CA ALA A 112 7.66 -4.59 1.78
C ALA A 112 8.25 -3.45 0.94
N VAL A 113 8.38 -3.65 -0.36
CA VAL A 113 8.87 -2.60 -1.28
C VAL A 113 7.99 -1.36 -1.15
N THR A 114 8.60 -0.22 -0.83
CA THR A 114 7.88 1.05 -0.76
C THR A 114 7.73 1.64 -2.15
N ALA A 115 6.48 1.73 -2.62
CA ALA A 115 6.16 2.38 -3.89
C ALA A 115 6.42 3.89 -3.79
N THR A 116 6.96 4.48 -4.86
CA THR A 116 7.05 5.95 -4.98
C THR A 116 5.67 6.55 -5.25
N ASP A 117 5.50 7.84 -4.99
CA ASP A 117 4.23 8.54 -5.28
C ASP A 117 3.80 8.37 -6.75
N GLU A 118 4.75 8.46 -7.68
CA GLU A 118 4.52 8.27 -9.11
C GLU A 118 4.09 6.83 -9.48
N GLU A 119 4.59 5.85 -8.75
CA GLU A 119 4.18 4.45 -8.89
C GLU A 119 2.74 4.23 -8.41
N VAL A 120 2.37 4.91 -7.32
CA VAL A 120 1.00 4.87 -6.79
C VAL A 120 0.02 5.56 -7.71
N LEU A 121 0.35 6.76 -8.21
CA LEU A 121 -0.49 7.48 -9.16
C LEU A 121 -0.71 6.66 -10.44
N ARG A 122 0.32 5.98 -10.95
CA ARG A 122 0.15 5.03 -12.06
C ARG A 122 -0.78 3.88 -11.74
N LEU A 123 -0.68 3.30 -10.56
CA LEU A 123 -1.58 2.23 -10.16
C LEU A 123 -3.04 2.75 -10.13
N ILE A 124 -3.25 3.96 -9.61
CA ILE A 124 -4.56 4.61 -9.57
C ILE A 124 -5.10 4.87 -10.99
N ASP A 125 -4.25 5.29 -11.93
CA ASP A 125 -4.66 5.55 -13.31
C ASP A 125 -4.92 4.28 -14.13
N SER A 126 -4.12 3.23 -13.89
CA SER A 126 -4.17 1.98 -14.66
C SER A 126 -5.13 0.94 -14.11
N ALA A 127 -5.61 1.12 -12.87
CA ALA A 127 -6.53 0.21 -12.21
C ALA A 127 -7.79 0.95 -11.74
N PRO A 128 -8.95 0.26 -11.60
CA PRO A 128 -10.20 0.90 -11.21
C PRO A 128 -10.26 1.18 -9.69
N LEU A 129 -9.28 1.92 -9.17
CA LEU A 129 -9.17 2.31 -7.76
C LEU A 129 -9.96 3.59 -7.43
N HIS A 130 -10.31 4.39 -8.44
CA HIS A 130 -11.12 5.59 -8.22
C HIS A 130 -12.50 5.26 -7.65
N GLY A 131 -13.02 6.14 -6.79
CA GLY A 131 -14.38 6.01 -6.25
C GLY A 131 -14.62 4.82 -5.31
N LEU A 132 -13.59 4.03 -4.96
CA LEU A 132 -13.72 2.90 -4.03
C LEU A 132 -13.77 3.33 -2.55
N GLY A 133 -13.45 4.60 -2.26
CA GLY A 133 -13.47 5.13 -0.90
C GLY A 133 -12.32 4.68 -0.01
N ILE A 134 -11.21 4.23 -0.63
CA ILE A 134 -9.91 3.97 0.00
C ILE A 134 -9.07 5.25 0.05
N GLY A 135 -8.19 5.35 1.04
CA GLY A 135 -7.24 6.46 1.20
C GLY A 135 -6.01 6.34 0.29
N TYR A 136 -5.18 7.38 0.29
CA TYR A 136 -3.93 7.38 -0.48
C TYR A 136 -2.89 6.40 0.12
N VAL A 137 -2.86 6.25 1.45
CA VAL A 137 -2.03 5.24 2.12
C VAL A 137 -2.43 3.83 1.69
N ASP A 138 -3.73 3.53 1.63
CA ASP A 138 -4.24 2.25 1.12
C ASP A 138 -3.74 1.96 -0.31
N ALA A 139 -3.70 2.98 -1.18
CA ALA A 139 -3.16 2.84 -2.53
C ALA A 139 -1.64 2.58 -2.52
N HIS A 140 -0.89 3.16 -1.59
CA HIS A 140 0.52 2.80 -1.38
C HIS A 140 0.68 1.34 -0.95
N LEU A 141 -0.17 0.82 -0.06
CA LEU A 141 -0.09 -0.59 0.35
C LEU A 141 -0.38 -1.53 -0.83
N LEU A 142 -1.40 -1.23 -1.63
CA LEU A 142 -1.69 -2.01 -2.85
C LEU A 142 -0.53 -1.99 -3.85
N ALA A 143 0.10 -0.83 -4.03
CA ALA A 143 1.27 -0.70 -4.89
C ALA A 143 2.49 -1.46 -4.34
N ALA A 144 2.73 -1.38 -3.03
CA ALA A 144 3.80 -2.09 -2.34
C ALA A 144 3.67 -3.61 -2.50
N VAL A 145 2.46 -4.14 -2.31
CA VAL A 145 2.16 -5.58 -2.48
C VAL A 145 2.38 -6.00 -3.93
N ARG A 146 1.95 -5.18 -4.89
CA ARG A 146 2.14 -5.46 -6.32
C ARG A 146 3.61 -5.45 -6.76
N LEU A 147 4.45 -4.65 -6.10
CA LEU A 147 5.88 -4.56 -6.35
C LEU A 147 6.71 -5.62 -5.62
N THR A 148 6.15 -6.21 -4.56
CA THR A 148 6.80 -7.23 -3.75
C THR A 148 6.36 -8.60 -4.25
N GLU A 149 7.26 -9.33 -4.90
CA GLU A 149 6.92 -10.63 -5.47
C GLU A 149 6.41 -11.63 -4.41
N GLY A 150 5.36 -12.38 -4.75
CA GLY A 150 4.77 -13.38 -3.86
C GLY A 150 4.07 -12.81 -2.61
N CYS A 151 3.90 -11.48 -2.53
CA CYS A 151 3.24 -10.79 -1.44
C CYS A 151 1.73 -10.67 -1.65
N THR A 152 0.96 -10.76 -0.57
CA THR A 152 -0.47 -10.47 -0.52
C THR A 152 -0.79 -9.52 0.63
N LEU A 153 -1.91 -8.79 0.54
CA LEU A 153 -2.36 -7.83 1.54
C LEU A 153 -3.40 -8.46 2.46
N TRP A 154 -3.17 -8.41 3.77
CA TRP A 154 -4.18 -8.75 4.77
C TRP A 154 -4.67 -7.49 5.49
N THR A 155 -5.98 -7.23 5.39
CA THR A 155 -6.66 -6.09 6.02
C THR A 155 -8.01 -6.52 6.61
N ARG A 156 -8.50 -5.76 7.58
CA ARG A 156 -9.89 -5.84 8.10
C ARG A 156 -10.76 -4.69 7.60
N ASP A 157 -10.22 -3.76 6.83
CA ASP A 157 -11.01 -2.71 6.18
C ASP A 157 -11.72 -3.28 4.94
N ASN A 158 -13.05 -3.25 4.94
CA ASN A 158 -13.86 -3.81 3.87
C ASN A 158 -13.61 -3.16 2.49
N ARG A 159 -13.28 -1.87 2.44
CA ARG A 159 -13.03 -1.15 1.19
C ARG A 159 -11.66 -1.49 0.64
N LEU A 160 -10.65 -1.53 1.50
CA LEU A 160 -9.30 -1.95 1.11
C LEU A 160 -9.28 -3.42 0.70
N GLN A 161 -9.99 -4.28 1.43
CA GLN A 161 -10.16 -5.69 1.09
C GLN A 161 -10.77 -5.84 -0.32
N ALA A 162 -11.88 -5.16 -0.59
CA ALA A 162 -12.52 -5.20 -1.91
C ALA A 162 -11.62 -4.66 -3.03
N ALA A 163 -10.78 -3.64 -2.75
CA ALA A 163 -9.81 -3.15 -3.71
C ALA A 163 -8.69 -4.17 -3.96
N ALA A 164 -8.16 -4.81 -2.91
CA ALA A 164 -7.14 -5.84 -3.01
C ALA A 164 -7.65 -7.08 -3.78
N GLU A 165 -8.89 -7.51 -3.53
CA GLU A 165 -9.53 -8.61 -4.25
C GLU A 165 -9.65 -8.32 -5.75
N LYS A 166 -10.10 -7.11 -6.11
CA LYS A 166 -10.17 -6.68 -7.52
C LYS A 166 -8.81 -6.71 -8.22
N LEU A 167 -7.74 -6.46 -7.49
CA LEU A 167 -6.37 -6.52 -8.01
C LEU A 167 -5.72 -7.89 -7.87
N GLN A 168 -6.42 -8.88 -7.30
CA GLN A 168 -5.89 -10.21 -6.97
C GLN A 168 -4.68 -10.16 -6.03
N LEU A 169 -4.68 -9.18 -5.12
CA LEU A 169 -3.63 -8.96 -4.12
C LEU A 169 -4.07 -9.35 -2.72
N ALA A 170 -5.35 -9.69 -2.50
CA ALA A 170 -5.88 -9.98 -1.18
C ALA A 170 -5.36 -11.31 -0.63
N ALA A 171 -4.94 -11.29 0.63
CA ALA A 171 -4.69 -12.49 1.43
C ALA A 171 -5.99 -12.96 2.07
N CYS A 172 -6.19 -14.27 2.13
CA CYS A 172 -7.17 -14.90 3.00
C CYS A 172 -6.45 -15.96 3.83
N PRO A 173 -5.77 -15.56 4.93
CA PRO A 173 -5.10 -16.52 5.78
C PRO A 173 -6.15 -17.46 6.39
N THR A 174 -6.13 -18.71 5.98
CA THR A 174 -6.95 -19.77 6.56
C THR A 174 -6.14 -20.58 7.55
N HIS A 175 -6.76 -20.96 8.67
CA HIS A 175 -6.20 -21.90 9.63
C HIS A 175 -5.94 -23.27 9.00
#